data_AF-A0A6V7JBV6-F1
#
_entry.id   AF-A0A6V7JBV6-F1
#
_cell.length_a   1.000
_cell.length_b   1.000
_cell.length_c   1.000
_cell.angle_alpha   90.00
_cell.angle_beta   90.00
_cell.angle_gamma   90.00
#
_symmetry.space_group_name_H-M   'P 1'
#
loop_
_entity.id
_entity.type
_entity.pdbx_description
1 polymer ?
#
loop_
_entity_poly.entity_id
_entity_poly.type
_entity_poly.pdbx_seq_one_letter_code
_entity_poly.pdbx_strand_id
1 'polypeptide(L)'
;EEAAKIAYEAIFANSGQICIAASRVFVQASIYDKFVKKSKELALKRRLGDPFADDTEQGPQVDDEIFDRVLRYLKAGKEDGAKLEVGGERHGELGYYIK
;
A
#
# COMPACT_ATOMS: atom_id res chain seq x y z
N GLU A 1 2.99 -15.09 10.81
CA GLU A 1 2.25 -13.82 11.06
C GLU A 1 3.20 -12.64 11.09
N GLU A 2 4.27 -12.72 11.87
CA GLU A 2 5.35 -11.73 11.94
C GLU A 2 5.90 -11.32 10.56
N ALA A 3 6.24 -12.27 9.69
CA ALA A 3 6.75 -11.96 8.35
C ALA A 3 5.80 -11.07 7.52
N ALA A 4 4.48 -11.29 7.62
CA ALA A 4 3.50 -10.46 6.90
C ALA A 4 3.43 -9.04 7.49
N LYS A 5 3.57 -8.90 8.82
CA LYS A 5 3.64 -7.59 9.48
C LYS A 5 4.91 -6.83 9.09
N ILE A 6 6.07 -7.49 9.10
CA ILE A 6 7.34 -6.88 8.70
C ILE A 6 7.28 -6.41 7.24
N ALA A 7 6.80 -7.26 6.33
CA ALA A 7 6.65 -6.90 4.93
C ALA A 7 5.66 -5.75 4.72
N TYR A 8 4.55 -5.73 5.46
CA TYR A 8 3.58 -4.64 5.47
C TYR A 8 4.23 -3.31 5.90
N GLU A 9 4.91 -3.26 7.05
CA GLU A 9 5.57 -2.03 7.50
C GLU A 9 6.65 -1.57 6.50
N ALA A 10 7.40 -2.51 5.92
CA ALA A 10 8.49 -2.21 4.99
C ALA A 10 8.04 -1.57 3.66
N ILE A 11 6.76 -1.65 3.29
CA ILE A 11 6.22 -1.01 2.08
C ILE A 11 5.27 0.15 2.40
N PHE A 12 4.54 0.10 3.51
CA PHE A 12 3.54 1.13 3.85
C PHE A 12 4.09 2.30 4.68
N ALA A 13 5.27 2.14 5.31
CA ALA A 13 5.93 3.23 6.02
C ALA A 13 6.14 4.46 5.10
N ASN A 14 5.94 5.66 5.66
CA ASN A 14 6.00 6.93 4.93
C ASN A 14 5.18 6.94 3.62
N SER A 15 4.01 6.29 3.63
CA SER A 15 3.14 6.15 2.46
C SER A 15 3.84 5.50 1.24
N GLY A 16 4.86 4.67 1.49
CA GLY A 16 5.68 4.02 0.47
C GLY A 16 6.75 4.90 -0.17
N GLN A 17 6.89 6.16 0.26
CA GLN A 17 7.86 7.12 -0.27
C GLN A 17 9.21 6.94 0.46
N ILE A 18 9.80 5.75 0.33
CA ILE A 18 11.08 5.37 0.96
C ILE A 18 11.97 4.71 -0.11
N CYS A 19 13.23 5.14 -0.21
CA CYS A 19 14.18 4.61 -1.19
C CYS A 19 14.46 3.11 -1.06
N ILE A 20 14.30 2.56 0.15
CA ILE A 20 14.51 1.16 0.50
C ILE A 20 13.20 0.40 0.77
N ALA A 21 12.06 0.93 0.31
CA ALA A 21 10.77 0.26 0.48
C ALA A 21 10.79 -1.14 -0.16
N ALA A 22 10.22 -2.12 0.54
CA ALA A 22 10.15 -3.51 0.08
C ALA A 22 9.06 -3.70 -1.00
N SER A 23 9.26 -3.11 -2.17
CA SER A 23 8.29 -3.05 -3.27
C SER A 23 8.01 -4.39 -3.96
N ARG A 24 8.84 -5.42 -3.72
CA ARG A 24 8.60 -6.80 -4.16
C ARG A 24 8.93 -7.77 -3.05
N VAL A 25 7.96 -8.59 -2.66
CA VAL A 25 8.10 -9.62 -1.62
C VAL A 25 7.89 -10.99 -2.25
N PHE A 26 8.93 -11.82 -2.25
CA PHE A 26 8.84 -13.20 -2.72
C PHE A 26 8.49 -14.11 -1.55
N VAL A 27 7.45 -14.93 -1.74
CA VAL A 27 6.91 -15.80 -0.69
C VAL A 27 6.98 -17.24 -1.17
N GLN A 28 7.49 -18.13 -0.31
CA GLN A 28 7.56 -19.56 -0.62
C GLN A 28 6.17 -20.13 -0.85
N ALA A 29 6.03 -20.96 -1.90
CA ALA A 29 4.74 -21.47 -2.38
C ALA A 29 3.85 -22.09 -1.28
N SER A 30 4.44 -22.85 -0.35
CA SER A 30 3.71 -23.54 0.73
C SER A 30 2.98 -22.60 1.71
N ILE A 31 3.34 -21.32 1.76
CA ILE A 31 2.74 -20.33 2.67
C ILE A 31 2.12 -19.13 1.94
N TYR A 32 2.14 -19.12 0.60
CA TYR A 32 1.74 -17.99 -0.23
C TYR A 32 0.33 -17.48 0.11
N ASP A 33 -0.68 -18.35 0.03
CA ASP A 33 -2.07 -17.93 0.24
C ASP A 33 -2.32 -17.41 1.65
N LYS A 34 -1.70 -18.05 2.66
CA LYS A 34 -1.78 -17.61 4.05
C LYS A 34 -1.13 -16.25 4.25
N PHE A 35 0.00 -16.00 3.58
CA PHE A 35 0.70 -14.73 3.62
C PHE A 35 -0.13 -13.64 2.96
N VAL A 36 -0.62 -13.85 1.73
CA VAL A 36 -1.44 -12.90 0.97
C VAL A 36 -2.71 -12.53 1.75
N LYS A 37 -3.41 -13.53 2.31
CA LYS A 37 -4.58 -13.29 3.17
C LYS A 37 -4.25 -12.37 4.34
N LYS A 38 -3.12 -12.61 5.03
CA LYS A 38 -2.73 -11.79 6.17
C LYS A 38 -2.32 -10.36 5.76
N SER A 39 -1.60 -10.22 4.65
CA SER A 39 -1.22 -8.91 4.10
C SER A 39 -2.45 -8.10 3.72
N LYS A 40 -3.46 -8.73 3.11
CA LYS A 40 -4.76 -8.12 2.80
C LYS A 40 -5.48 -7.63 4.04
N GLU A 41 -5.54 -8.44 5.10
CA GLU A 41 -6.16 -8.05 6.38
C GLU A 41 -5.47 -6.83 7.01
N LEU A 42 -4.14 -6.74 6.93
CA LEU A 42 -3.37 -5.60 7.46
C LEU A 42 -3.63 -4.33 6.65
N ALA A 43 -3.53 -4.43 5.31
CA ALA A 43 -3.77 -3.30 4.41
C ALA A 43 -5.18 -2.70 4.57
N LEU A 44 -6.21 -3.52 4.72
CA LEU A 44 -7.60 -3.06 4.93
C LEU A 44 -7.82 -2.32 6.25
N LYS A 45 -7.01 -2.61 7.27
CA LYS A 45 -7.13 -2.02 8.62
C LYS A 45 -6.36 -0.72 8.78
N ARG A 46 -5.46 -0.41 7.85
CA ARG A 46 -4.62 0.78 7.90
C ARG A 46 -5.48 2.05 7.85
N ARG A 47 -5.29 2.93 8.82
CA ARG A 47 -6.01 4.21 8.88
C ARG A 47 -5.28 5.29 8.08
N LEU A 48 -5.92 5.77 7.01
CA LEU A 48 -5.47 6.93 6.24
C LEU A 48 -6.13 8.18 6.82
N GLY A 49 -5.40 9.28 6.94
CA GLY A 49 -5.94 10.48 7.55
C GLY A 49 -5.01 11.68 7.56
N ASP A 50 -5.40 12.71 8.30
CA ASP A 50 -4.57 13.90 8.54
C ASP A 50 -3.25 13.47 9.20
N PRO A 51 -2.07 13.78 8.65
CA PRO A 51 -0.79 13.42 9.24
C PRO A 51 -0.54 14.02 10.64
N PHE A 52 -1.34 15.02 11.07
CA PHE A 52 -1.29 15.57 12.42
C PHE A 52 -2.27 14.91 13.40
N ALA A 53 -3.15 14.01 12.95
CA ALA A 53 -4.06 13.29 13.82
C ALA A 53 -3.38 12.06 14.44
N ASP A 54 -3.56 11.87 15.75
CA ASP A 54 -2.89 10.81 16.54
C ASP A 54 -3.23 9.38 16.09
N ASP A 55 -4.37 9.18 15.44
CA ASP A 55 -4.84 7.87 15.00
C ASP A 55 -4.47 7.54 13.54
N THR A 56 -3.86 8.47 12.81
CA THR A 56 -3.44 8.29 11.41
C THR A 56 -2.22 7.40 11.31
N GLU A 57 -2.30 6.34 10.50
CA GLU A 57 -1.16 5.48 10.17
C GLU A 57 -0.51 5.85 8.83
N GLN A 58 -1.27 6.48 7.93
CA GLN A 58 -0.81 6.85 6.58
C GLN A 58 -1.32 8.23 6.14
N GLY A 59 -0.38 9.11 5.83
CA GLY A 59 -0.64 10.42 5.24
C GLY A 59 -0.75 10.39 3.70
N PRO A 60 -0.91 11.55 3.05
CA PRO A 60 -0.98 11.65 1.61
C PRO A 60 0.40 11.42 0.96
N GLN A 61 0.41 11.30 -0.38
CA GLN A 61 1.62 11.48 -1.18
C GLN A 61 2.08 12.94 -1.12
N VAL A 62 3.34 13.19 -1.43
CA VAL A 62 3.97 14.51 -1.25
C VAL A 62 3.38 15.60 -2.14
N ASP A 63 3.05 15.28 -3.39
CA ASP A 63 2.51 16.20 -4.39
C ASP A 63 1.63 15.47 -5.43
N ASP A 64 1.08 16.25 -6.37
CA ASP A 64 0.23 15.79 -7.46
C ASP A 64 1.00 14.93 -8.47
N GLU A 65 2.24 15.27 -8.79
CA GLU A 65 3.07 14.50 -9.71
C GLU A 65 3.27 13.06 -9.23
N ILE A 66 3.67 12.90 -7.96
CA ILE A 66 3.86 11.59 -7.34
C ILE A 66 2.53 10.85 -7.23
N PHE A 67 1.47 11.54 -6.82
CA PHE A 67 0.13 10.98 -6.73
C PHE A 67 -0.34 10.37 -8.07
N ASP A 68 -0.29 11.16 -9.14
CA ASP A 68 -0.70 10.73 -10.47
C ASP A 68 0.20 9.63 -11.01
N ARG A 69 1.51 9.68 -10.70
CA ARG A 69 2.45 8.64 -11.09
C ARG A 69 2.11 7.30 -10.44
N VAL A 70 1.77 7.29 -9.15
CA VAL A 70 1.35 6.05 -8.46
C VAL A 70 0.04 5.53 -9.04
N LEU A 71 -0.96 6.40 -9.30
CA LEU A 71 -2.20 5.98 -9.94
C LEU A 71 -1.99 5.38 -11.34
N ARG A 72 -1.05 5.91 -12.13
CA ARG A 72 -0.66 5.32 -13.42
C ARG A 72 -0.08 3.92 -13.27
N TYR A 73 0.80 3.69 -12.28
CA TYR A 73 1.32 2.35 -12.03
C TYR A 73 0.24 1.35 -11.59
N LEU A 74 -0.70 1.80 -10.76
CA LEU A 74 -1.84 0.97 -10.35
C LEU A 74 -2.73 0.60 -11.53
N LYS A 75 -2.98 1.55 -12.45
CA LYS A 75 -3.71 1.28 -13.69
C LYS A 75 -2.96 0.29 -14.58
N ALA A 76 -1.67 0.52 -14.82
CA ALA A 76 -0.85 -0.36 -15.64
C ALA A 76 -0.83 -1.80 -15.10
N GLY A 77 -0.67 -1.99 -13.78
CA GLY A 77 -0.70 -3.32 -13.18
C GLY A 77 -2.03 -4.07 -13.39
N LYS A 78 -3.17 -3.36 -13.36
CA LYS A 78 -4.49 -3.95 -13.68
C LYS A 78 -4.59 -4.34 -15.16
N GLU A 79 -4.13 -3.45 -16.05
CA GLU A 79 -4.15 -3.66 -17.51
C GLU A 79 -3.23 -4.82 -17.93
N ASP A 80 -2.10 -4.99 -17.25
CA ASP A 80 -1.13 -6.09 -17.47
C ASP A 80 -1.59 -7.42 -16.86
N GLY A 81 -2.77 -7.47 -16.23
CA GLY A 81 -3.38 -8.70 -15.70
C GLY A 81 -2.95 -9.09 -14.28
N ALA A 82 -2.31 -8.19 -13.52
CA ALA A 82 -2.04 -8.44 -12.12
C ALA A 82 -3.35 -8.49 -11.31
N LYS A 83 -3.42 -9.41 -10.35
CA LYS A 83 -4.55 -9.51 -9.43
C LYS A 83 -4.43 -8.45 -8.33
N LEU A 84 -5.28 -7.43 -8.37
CA LEU A 84 -5.40 -6.47 -7.27
C LEU A 84 -6.18 -7.10 -6.10
N GLU A 85 -5.52 -7.29 -4.97
CA GLU A 85 -6.17 -7.88 -3.80
C GLU A 85 -7.05 -6.89 -3.03
N VAL A 86 -6.56 -5.66 -2.81
CA VAL A 86 -7.23 -4.53 -2.12
C VAL A 86 -6.60 -3.19 -2.51
N GLY A 87 -7.35 -2.10 -2.33
CA GLY A 87 -6.86 -0.75 -2.60
C GLY A 87 -6.73 -0.46 -4.09
N GLY A 88 -5.65 0.21 -4.48
CA GLY A 88 -5.33 0.56 -5.85
C GLY A 88 -6.18 1.69 -6.41
N GLU A 89 -6.58 2.64 -5.57
CA GLU A 89 -7.39 3.80 -5.95
C GLU A 89 -7.19 5.02 -5.03
N ARG A 90 -7.74 6.17 -5.45
CA ARG A 90 -7.76 7.38 -4.62
C ARG A 90 -8.63 7.18 -3.38
N HIS A 91 -8.19 7.71 -2.25
CA HIS A 91 -8.99 7.77 -1.03
C HIS A 91 -9.51 9.19 -0.78
N GLY A 92 -10.83 9.37 -0.76
CA GLY A 92 -11.45 10.67 -0.53
C GLY A 92 -11.27 11.68 -1.67
N GLU A 93 -11.74 12.91 -1.46
CA GLU A 93 -11.76 13.96 -2.48
C GLU A 93 -10.67 15.02 -2.29
N LEU A 94 -10.13 15.17 -1.07
CA LEU A 94 -9.13 16.19 -0.72
C LEU A 94 -7.78 15.54 -0.39
N GLY A 95 -6.70 16.22 -0.77
CA GLY A 95 -5.32 15.71 -0.61
C GLY A 95 -4.95 14.60 -1.60
N TYR A 96 -3.76 14.04 -1.42
CA TYR A 96 -3.15 13.05 -2.32
C TYR A 96 -3.14 11.65 -1.71
N TYR A 97 -4.28 11.19 -1.22
CA TYR A 97 -4.38 9.90 -0.54
C TYR A 97 -4.66 8.76 -1.51
N ILE A 98 -3.92 7.67 -1.36
CA ILE A 98 -4.07 6.43 -2.14
C ILE A 98 -4.31 5.30 -1.16
N LYS A 99 -5.39 4.54 -1.38
CA LYS A 99 -5.72 3.34 -0.64
C LYS A 99 -5.33 2.10 -1.42
#